data_AF-A0A520IZK6-F1
#
_entry.id   AF-A0A520IZK6-F1
#
_cell.length_a   1.000
_cell.length_b   1.000
_cell.length_c   1.000
_cell.angle_alpha   90.00
_cell.angle_beta   90.00
_cell.angle_gamma   90.00
#
_symmetry.space_group_name_H-M   'P 1'
#
loop_
_entity.id
_entity.type
_entity.pdbx_description
1 polymer ?
#
loop_
_entity_poly.entity_id
_entity_poly.type
_entity_poly.pdbx_seq_one_letter_code
_entity_poly.pdbx_strand_id
1 'polypeptide(L)'
;MALALLTAAAPVEPPMVRVRLETSAGPIVIALDTRHAPKTAANFLAYVDDQRLDGTAFFRASRRPGKPGLGFIEGGIGTDARRRLGTLPLEPTSKTGLRHVDGVISMARYDALDSGTANFSLMSGPFPNMDARAGSPGYAVFGKVVTGMDVVKRILAMPTSQGGEGPMKGETLRRPVSIVRAVRLDGTPHPTGRVKVWQLLPRK
;
A
#
# COMPACT_ATOMS: atom_id res chain seq x y z
N MET A 1 17.95 43.78 -23.57
CA MET A 1 16.94 43.26 -22.62
C MET A 1 16.99 41.74 -22.67
N ALA A 2 17.55 41.09 -21.66
CA ALA A 2 17.51 39.64 -21.54
C ALA A 2 16.29 39.26 -20.68
N LEU A 3 15.37 38.52 -21.28
CA LEU A 3 14.17 38.01 -20.61
C LEU A 3 14.58 36.81 -19.74
N ALA A 4 14.63 36.99 -18.42
CA ALA A 4 14.89 35.90 -17.50
C ALA A 4 13.66 34.99 -17.42
N LEU A 5 13.78 33.78 -17.98
CA LEU A 5 12.82 32.69 -17.76
C LEU A 5 12.94 32.24 -16.30
N LEU A 6 11.97 32.61 -15.46
CA LEU A 6 11.78 31.95 -14.17
C LEU A 6 11.34 30.51 -14.44
N THR A 7 12.24 29.56 -14.26
CA THR A 7 11.87 28.15 -14.11
C THR A 7 11.20 27.99 -12.75
N ALA A 8 9.87 27.84 -12.73
CA ALA A 8 9.16 27.43 -11.53
C ALA A 8 9.65 26.03 -11.13
N ALA A 9 10.31 25.93 -9.98
CA ALA A 9 10.67 24.64 -9.41
C ALA A 9 9.38 23.83 -9.17
N ALA A 10 9.37 22.57 -9.61
CA ALA A 10 8.26 21.67 -9.33
C ALA A 10 8.05 21.57 -7.81
N PRO A 11 6.80 21.51 -7.31
CA PRO A 11 6.52 21.40 -5.89
C PRO A 11 7.26 20.18 -5.30
N VAL A 12 8.12 20.42 -4.32
CA VAL A 12 8.81 19.35 -3.58
C VAL A 12 7.81 18.77 -2.59
N GLU A 13 7.42 17.50 -2.78
CA GLU A 13 6.59 16.77 -1.81
C GLU A 13 7.29 16.76 -0.44
N PRO A 14 6.55 16.88 0.68
CA PRO A 14 7.15 16.78 2.00
C PRO A 14 7.78 15.39 2.18
N PRO A 15 8.83 15.26 3.02
CA PRO A 15 9.55 13.98 3.21
C PRO A 15 8.66 12.86 3.76
N MET A 16 7.54 13.24 4.39
CA MET A 16 6.47 12.34 4.78
C MET A 16 5.14 12.91 4.27
N VAL A 17 4.37 12.10 3.54
CA VAL A 17 3.01 12.46 3.11
C VAL A 17 2.00 11.58 3.84
N ARG A 18 1.04 12.16 4.57
CA ARG A 18 0.00 11.37 5.23
C ARG A 18 -1.15 11.05 4.29
N VAL A 19 -1.67 9.83 4.39
CA VAL A 19 -2.88 9.35 3.73
C VAL A 19 -3.80 8.74 4.79
N ARG A 20 -5.08 9.10 4.74
CA ARG A 20 -6.14 8.47 5.53
C ARG A 20 -6.87 7.45 4.68
N LEU A 21 -6.87 6.21 5.13
CA LEU A 21 -7.72 5.13 4.65
C LEU A 21 -8.98 5.11 5.51
N GLU A 22 -10.10 5.55 4.95
CA GLU A 22 -11.43 5.33 5.53
C GLU A 22 -11.82 3.87 5.27
N THR A 23 -11.89 3.05 6.31
CA THR A 23 -12.31 1.65 6.16
C THR A 23 -13.63 1.38 6.85
N SER A 24 -14.33 0.32 6.45
CA SER A 24 -15.54 -0.14 7.14
C SER A 24 -15.28 -0.61 8.58
N ALA A 25 -14.02 -0.81 8.97
CA ALA A 25 -13.61 -1.18 10.33
C ALA A 25 -13.08 0.02 11.16
N GLY A 26 -13.03 1.23 10.58
CA GLY A 26 -12.48 2.44 11.20
C GLY A 26 -11.37 3.10 10.38
N PRO A 27 -10.97 4.34 10.70
CA PRO A 27 -9.92 5.05 9.98
C PRO A 27 -8.52 4.51 10.31
N ILE A 28 -7.66 4.44 9.29
CA ILE A 28 -6.21 4.20 9.43
C ILE A 28 -5.49 5.37 8.78
N VAL A 29 -4.51 5.96 9.47
CA VAL A 29 -3.66 7.00 8.88
C VAL A 29 -2.25 6.44 8.73
N ILE A 30 -1.73 6.51 7.51
CA ILE A 30 -0.35 6.14 7.17
C ILE A 30 0.43 7.39 6.80
N ALA A 31 1.73 7.41 7.11
CA ALA A 31 2.68 8.40 6.63
C ALA A 31 3.67 7.70 5.69
N LEU A 32 3.68 8.13 4.43
CA LEU A 32 4.50 7.58 3.36
C LEU A 32 5.86 8.29 3.31
N ASP A 33 6.94 7.52 3.25
CA ASP A 33 8.31 8.04 3.25
C ASP A 33 8.77 8.32 1.81
N THR A 34 8.52 9.55 1.35
CA THR A 34 8.88 10.01 0.00
C THR A 34 10.38 10.25 -0.15
N ARG A 35 11.14 10.23 0.95
CA ARG A 35 12.59 10.43 0.94
C ARG A 35 13.35 9.13 0.72
N HIS A 36 13.04 8.08 1.46
CA HIS A 36 13.75 6.81 1.38
C HIS A 36 13.16 5.85 0.36
N ALA A 37 11.85 5.93 0.09
CA ALA A 37 11.15 5.11 -0.92
C ALA A 37 10.36 6.00 -1.91
N PRO A 38 11.02 6.96 -2.60
CA PRO A 38 10.35 7.95 -3.44
C PRO A 38 9.47 7.34 -4.53
N LYS A 39 9.93 6.26 -5.18
CA LYS A 39 9.18 5.66 -6.31
C LYS A 39 7.96 4.91 -5.81
N THR A 40 8.09 4.18 -4.69
CA THR A 40 7.01 3.41 -4.09
C THR A 40 5.96 4.33 -3.47
N ALA A 41 6.38 5.37 -2.77
CA ALA A 41 5.49 6.38 -2.22
C ALA A 41 4.76 7.15 -3.32
N ALA A 42 5.46 7.63 -4.35
CA ALA A 42 4.84 8.33 -5.48
C ALA A 42 3.83 7.45 -6.23
N ASN A 43 4.16 6.17 -6.45
CA ASN A 43 3.23 5.22 -7.03
C ASN A 43 1.95 5.08 -6.17
N PHE A 44 2.08 4.84 -4.86
CA PHE A 44 0.91 4.71 -3.99
C PHE A 44 0.06 5.99 -3.99
N LEU A 45 0.70 7.15 -3.91
CA LEU A 45 0.03 8.45 -3.98
C LEU A 45 -0.72 8.65 -5.29
N ALA A 46 -0.18 8.20 -6.42
CA ALA A 46 -0.90 8.25 -7.69
C ALA A 46 -2.22 7.45 -7.66
N TYR A 47 -2.25 6.28 -6.99
CA TYR A 47 -3.50 5.52 -6.79
C TYR A 47 -4.48 6.22 -5.83
N VAL A 48 -3.97 6.94 -4.82
CA VAL A 48 -4.79 7.74 -3.89
C VAL A 48 -5.39 8.94 -4.60
N ASP A 49 -4.57 9.73 -5.30
CA ASP A 49 -4.96 10.96 -5.97
C ASP A 49 -5.92 10.68 -7.15
N ASP A 50 -5.79 9.51 -7.80
CA ASP A 50 -6.75 9.02 -8.79
C ASP A 50 -8.00 8.34 -8.19
N GLN A 51 -8.13 8.24 -6.87
CA GLN A 51 -9.24 7.51 -6.21
C GLN A 51 -9.35 6.04 -6.66
N ARG A 52 -8.24 5.43 -7.08
CA ARG A 52 -8.20 4.04 -7.56
C ARG A 52 -8.33 3.03 -6.43
N LEU A 53 -8.06 3.45 -5.19
CA LEU A 53 -8.27 2.64 -3.99
C LEU A 53 -9.70 2.73 -3.43
N ASP A 54 -10.51 3.67 -3.89
CA ASP A 54 -11.87 3.86 -3.39
C ASP A 54 -12.77 2.67 -3.79
N GLY A 55 -13.46 2.12 -2.79
CA GLY A 55 -14.28 0.92 -2.92
C GLY A 55 -13.48 -0.39 -3.07
N THR A 56 -12.16 -0.37 -2.86
CA THR A 56 -11.35 -1.60 -2.77
C THR A 56 -11.44 -2.19 -1.35
N ALA A 57 -10.60 -3.17 -1.00
CA ALA A 57 -10.67 -3.78 0.33
C ALA A 57 -9.30 -4.30 0.81
N PHE A 58 -9.20 -4.47 2.13
CA PHE A 58 -8.32 -5.49 2.70
C PHE A 58 -8.98 -6.85 2.49
N PHE A 59 -8.30 -7.73 1.75
CA PHE A 59 -8.84 -9.02 1.32
C PHE A 59 -8.11 -10.22 1.95
N ARG A 60 -6.94 -10.00 2.56
CA ARG A 60 -6.14 -11.06 3.18
C ARG A 60 -5.64 -10.63 4.55
N ALA A 61 -5.61 -11.59 5.47
CA ALA A 61 -5.05 -11.48 6.81
C ALA A 61 -4.10 -12.68 7.04
N SER A 62 -2.80 -12.44 6.87
CA SER A 62 -1.76 -13.45 7.08
C SER A 62 -1.28 -13.41 8.52
N ARG A 63 -1.38 -14.53 9.22
CA ARG A 63 -0.96 -14.65 10.62
C ARG A 63 0.24 -15.57 10.74
N ARG A 64 1.13 -15.25 11.65
CA ARG A 64 2.22 -16.15 12.00
C ARG A 64 1.67 -17.40 12.70
N PRO A 65 2.11 -18.61 12.30
CA PRO A 65 1.76 -19.83 13.02
C PRO A 65 2.05 -19.71 14.52
N GLY A 66 1.06 -20.04 15.36
CA GLY A 66 1.15 -19.95 16.81
C GLY A 66 1.18 -18.53 17.40
N LYS A 67 1.13 -17.47 16.58
CA LYS A 67 1.14 -16.06 17.05
C LYS A 67 0.10 -15.23 16.29
N PRO A 68 -1.20 -15.41 16.55
CA PRO A 68 -2.28 -14.81 15.74
C PRO A 68 -2.32 -13.28 15.76
N GLY A 69 -1.69 -12.62 16.75
CA GLY A 69 -1.53 -11.16 16.79
C GLY A 69 -0.36 -10.62 15.95
N LEU A 70 0.50 -11.50 15.41
CA LEU A 70 1.62 -11.13 14.56
C LEU A 70 1.35 -11.56 13.12
N GLY A 71 1.61 -10.67 12.16
CA GLY A 71 1.19 -10.88 10.78
C GLY A 71 1.14 -9.60 9.97
N PHE A 72 0.33 -9.62 8.93
CA PHE A 72 -0.04 -8.44 8.17
C PHE A 72 -1.42 -8.60 7.56
N ILE A 73 -2.07 -7.46 7.31
CA ILE A 73 -3.25 -7.41 6.44
C ILE A 73 -2.80 -6.90 5.08
N GLU A 74 -3.35 -7.47 4.01
CA GLU A 74 -3.08 -7.06 2.64
C GLU A 74 -4.36 -6.54 1.99
N GLY A 75 -4.23 -5.40 1.33
CA GLY A 75 -5.32 -4.70 0.67
C GLY A 75 -4.85 -3.96 -0.57
N GLY A 76 -5.81 -3.35 -1.27
CA GLY A 76 -5.56 -2.66 -2.54
C GLY A 76 -6.49 -3.15 -3.64
N ILE A 77 -6.08 -2.99 -4.88
CA ILE A 77 -6.92 -3.30 -6.06
C ILE A 77 -7.18 -4.80 -6.26
N GLY A 78 -6.53 -5.67 -5.48
CA GLY A 78 -6.62 -7.11 -5.61
C GLY A 78 -6.18 -7.53 -7.02
N THR A 79 -7.09 -8.16 -7.75
CA THR A 79 -6.90 -8.58 -9.15
C THR A 79 -7.61 -7.67 -10.15
N ASP A 80 -8.20 -6.54 -9.74
CA ASP A 80 -8.91 -5.62 -10.63
C ASP A 80 -7.94 -4.83 -11.52
N ALA A 81 -7.58 -5.43 -12.66
CA ALA A 81 -6.66 -4.85 -13.63
C ALA A 81 -7.13 -3.48 -14.18
N ARG A 82 -8.43 -3.19 -14.17
CA ARG A 82 -8.99 -1.91 -14.65
C ARG A 82 -8.51 -0.72 -13.83
N ARG A 83 -8.09 -0.96 -12.58
CA ARG A 83 -7.60 0.06 -11.65
C ARG A 83 -6.09 0.28 -11.72
N ARG A 84 -5.33 -0.57 -12.42
CA ARG A 84 -3.85 -0.54 -12.46
C ARG A 84 -3.31 0.67 -13.24
N LEU A 85 -2.23 1.28 -12.75
CA LEU A 85 -1.48 2.38 -13.39
C LEU A 85 -0.17 1.92 -14.06
N GLY A 86 0.39 0.80 -13.64
CA GLY A 86 1.67 0.29 -14.12
C GLY A 86 2.43 -0.39 -12.99
N THR A 87 3.65 -0.83 -13.29
CA THR A 87 4.57 -1.35 -12.29
C THR A 87 5.67 -0.34 -11.98
N LEU A 88 6.43 -0.59 -10.91
CA LEU A 88 7.55 0.24 -10.49
C LEU A 88 8.79 -0.62 -10.20
N PRO A 89 9.99 -0.05 -10.33
CA PRO A 89 11.21 -0.72 -9.89
C PRO A 89 11.20 -0.92 -8.36
N LEU A 90 11.70 -2.07 -7.91
CA LEU A 90 11.79 -2.35 -6.48
C LEU A 90 12.75 -1.36 -5.78
N GLU A 91 12.31 -0.82 -4.64
CA GLU A 91 13.14 -0.10 -3.68
C GLU A 91 13.43 -1.01 -2.48
N PRO A 92 14.47 -1.87 -2.54
CA PRO A 92 14.71 -2.89 -1.53
C PRO A 92 15.16 -2.27 -0.21
N THR A 93 14.80 -2.90 0.90
CA THR A 93 15.16 -2.45 2.26
C THR A 93 16.67 -2.35 2.51
N SER A 94 17.47 -3.15 1.79
CA SER A 94 18.94 -3.07 1.82
C SER A 94 19.50 -1.77 1.23
N LYS A 95 18.73 -1.06 0.38
CA LYS A 95 19.08 0.25 -0.19
C LYS A 95 18.40 1.40 0.54
N THR A 96 17.14 1.23 0.93
CA THR A 96 16.36 2.29 1.58
C THR A 96 16.66 2.43 3.08
N GLY A 97 17.19 1.39 3.72
CA GLY A 97 17.44 1.33 5.17
C GLY A 97 16.18 1.10 6.01
N LEU A 98 15.00 1.06 5.38
CA LEU A 98 13.72 0.73 6.03
C LEU A 98 13.64 -0.77 6.32
N ARG A 99 12.81 -1.20 7.29
CA ARG A 99 12.66 -2.63 7.66
C ARG A 99 11.21 -3.00 7.99
N HIS A 100 10.87 -4.28 7.82
CA HIS A 100 9.57 -4.84 8.19
C HIS A 100 9.42 -4.96 9.72
N VAL A 101 9.15 -3.84 10.38
CA VAL A 101 8.84 -3.73 11.82
C VAL A 101 7.34 -3.49 12.06
N ASP A 102 6.89 -3.42 13.31
CA ASP A 102 5.48 -3.16 13.63
C ASP A 102 4.97 -1.86 12.98
N GLY A 103 3.78 -1.92 12.40
CA GLY A 103 3.10 -0.76 11.83
C GLY A 103 3.63 -0.24 10.50
N VAL A 104 4.62 -0.87 9.85
CA VAL A 104 5.05 -0.39 8.53
C VAL A 104 4.07 -0.76 7.42
N ILE A 105 4.04 0.06 6.36
CA ILE A 105 3.38 -0.28 5.09
C ILE A 105 4.43 -0.79 4.10
N SER A 106 4.11 -1.90 3.42
CA SER A 106 4.98 -2.57 2.46
C SER A 106 4.23 -2.85 1.15
N MET A 107 4.93 -2.75 0.02
CA MET A 107 4.35 -2.93 -1.31
C MET A 107 4.33 -4.42 -1.66
N ALA A 108 3.15 -4.96 -1.94
CA ALA A 108 3.03 -6.31 -2.47
C ALA A 108 3.46 -6.33 -3.94
N ARG A 109 4.04 -7.45 -4.35
CA ARG A 109 4.51 -7.69 -5.72
C ARG A 109 4.23 -9.14 -6.12
N TYR A 110 4.24 -9.38 -7.42
CA TYR A 110 4.28 -10.73 -8.00
C TYR A 110 5.75 -11.22 -8.04
N ASP A 111 5.98 -12.36 -8.70
CA ASP A 111 7.29 -13.01 -8.72
C ASP A 111 8.39 -12.14 -9.33
N ALA A 112 8.07 -11.41 -10.41
CA ALA A 112 8.98 -10.47 -11.04
C ALA A 112 9.35 -9.32 -10.07
N LEU A 113 10.62 -8.90 -10.10
CA LEU A 113 11.17 -7.91 -9.18
C LEU A 113 10.39 -6.58 -9.23
N ASP A 114 10.17 -6.07 -10.44
CA ASP A 114 9.58 -4.77 -10.71
C ASP A 114 8.08 -4.90 -11.06
N SER A 115 7.34 -5.64 -10.24
CA SER A 115 5.94 -5.99 -10.48
C SER A 115 4.95 -5.42 -9.46
N GLY A 116 5.44 -4.63 -8.50
CA GLY A 116 4.58 -3.92 -7.54
C GLY A 116 3.57 -3.04 -8.29
N THR A 117 2.35 -2.94 -7.77
CA THR A 117 1.29 -2.10 -8.37
C THR A 117 0.57 -1.29 -7.29
N ALA A 118 -0.58 -1.75 -6.80
CA ALA A 118 -1.38 -1.07 -5.77
C ALA A 118 -1.81 -1.97 -4.62
N ASN A 119 -1.34 -3.22 -4.57
CA ASN A 119 -1.55 -4.06 -3.41
C ASN A 119 -0.47 -3.77 -2.39
N PHE A 120 -0.85 -3.65 -1.13
CA PHE A 120 0.02 -3.26 -0.04
C PHE A 120 -0.35 -4.01 1.23
N SER A 121 0.63 -4.15 2.12
CA SER A 121 0.48 -4.81 3.40
C SER A 121 0.74 -3.85 4.56
N LEU A 122 -0.07 -3.93 5.61
CA LEU A 122 0.15 -3.24 6.89
C LEU A 122 0.59 -4.26 7.93
N MET A 123 1.79 -4.08 8.48
CA MET A 123 2.39 -5.02 9.43
C MET A 123 1.78 -4.88 10.83
N SER A 124 1.49 -6.02 11.47
CA SER A 124 1.27 -6.14 12.91
C SER A 124 2.42 -6.96 13.48
N GLY A 125 3.45 -6.29 13.97
CA GLY A 125 4.69 -6.87 14.46
C GLY A 125 5.76 -7.07 13.37
N PRO A 126 6.99 -7.47 13.77
CA PRO A 126 8.12 -7.59 12.87
C PRO A 126 8.00 -8.78 11.92
N PHE A 127 8.37 -8.55 10.66
CA PHE A 127 8.38 -9.52 9.57
C PHE A 127 9.71 -9.56 8.79
N PRO A 128 10.86 -9.80 9.45
CA PRO A 128 12.19 -9.64 8.84
C PRO A 128 12.47 -10.57 7.65
N ASN A 129 11.71 -11.64 7.48
CA ASN A 129 11.77 -12.51 6.30
C ASN A 129 11.27 -11.84 5.01
N MET A 130 10.61 -10.68 5.10
CA MET A 130 10.24 -9.83 3.96
C MET A 130 11.28 -8.76 3.63
N ASP A 131 12.30 -8.57 4.48
CA ASP A 131 13.41 -7.68 4.18
C ASP A 131 14.33 -8.29 3.10
N ALA A 132 14.92 -7.42 2.28
CA ALA A 132 15.95 -7.78 1.32
C ALA A 132 17.18 -8.36 2.03
N ARG A 133 17.67 -9.49 1.54
CA ARG A 133 18.86 -10.21 2.03
C ARG A 133 19.57 -10.92 0.87
N ALA A 134 20.73 -11.50 1.13
CA ALA A 134 21.42 -12.31 0.13
C ALA A 134 20.46 -13.39 -0.43
N GLY A 135 20.32 -13.43 -1.76
CA GLY A 135 19.43 -14.37 -2.46
C GLY A 135 17.93 -14.06 -2.37
N SER A 136 17.51 -12.97 -1.72
CA SER A 136 16.09 -12.59 -1.67
C SER A 136 15.92 -11.08 -1.77
N PRO A 137 15.29 -10.55 -2.83
CA PRO A 137 15.14 -9.11 -3.00
C PRO A 137 14.17 -8.47 -2.00
N GLY A 138 13.38 -9.28 -1.27
CA GLY A 138 12.40 -8.79 -0.30
C GLY A 138 11.22 -8.03 -0.93
N TYR A 139 10.65 -7.14 -0.13
CA TYR A 139 9.55 -6.23 -0.46
C TYR A 139 9.90 -4.80 -0.05
N ALA A 140 9.35 -3.80 -0.74
CA ALA A 140 9.64 -2.39 -0.44
C ALA A 140 8.78 -1.91 0.74
N VAL A 141 9.43 -1.50 1.83
CA VAL A 141 8.79 -0.70 2.89
C VAL A 141 8.79 0.75 2.44
N PHE A 142 7.67 1.46 2.58
CA PHE A 142 7.55 2.83 2.06
C PHE A 142 6.78 3.78 2.99
N GLY A 143 6.67 3.42 4.27
CA GLY A 143 6.05 4.28 5.27
C GLY A 143 5.63 3.52 6.52
N LYS A 144 4.74 4.14 7.31
CA LYS A 144 4.19 3.54 8.53
C LYS A 144 2.80 4.05 8.88
N VAL A 145 2.04 3.24 9.60
CA VAL A 145 0.82 3.65 10.29
C VAL A 145 1.18 4.62 11.41
N VAL A 146 0.49 5.76 11.47
CA VAL A 146 0.62 6.78 12.51
C VAL A 146 -0.63 6.89 13.39
N THR A 147 -1.78 6.41 12.90
CA THR A 147 -3.02 6.27 13.68
C THR A 147 -3.80 5.06 13.18
N GLY A 148 -4.51 4.35 14.06
CA GLY A 148 -5.38 3.23 13.69
C GLY A 148 -4.69 1.86 13.69
N MET A 149 -3.60 1.68 14.45
CA MET A 149 -2.99 0.36 14.62
C MET A 149 -3.90 -0.66 15.31
N ASP A 150 -4.82 -0.21 16.16
CA ASP A 150 -5.88 -1.02 16.73
C ASP A 150 -6.83 -1.54 15.64
N VAL A 151 -7.15 -0.72 14.64
CA VAL A 151 -7.96 -1.12 13.47
C VAL A 151 -7.20 -2.18 12.66
N VAL A 152 -5.91 -1.98 12.38
CA VAL A 152 -5.07 -2.98 11.68
C VAL A 152 -5.10 -4.33 12.40
N LYS A 153 -4.89 -4.33 13.72
CA LYS A 153 -4.91 -5.53 14.55
C LYS A 153 -6.29 -6.19 14.58
N ARG A 154 -7.37 -5.39 14.61
CA ARG A 154 -8.75 -5.90 14.53
C ARG A 154 -9.03 -6.60 13.20
N ILE A 155 -8.61 -6.00 12.09
CA ILE A 155 -8.74 -6.62 10.75
C ILE A 155 -7.92 -7.90 10.68
N LEU A 156 -6.69 -7.91 11.22
CA LEU A 156 -5.85 -9.11 11.28
C LEU A 156 -6.53 -10.26 12.04
N ALA A 157 -7.34 -9.96 13.06
CA ALA A 157 -8.05 -10.97 13.86
C ALA A 157 -9.35 -11.49 13.19
N MET A 158 -9.79 -10.91 12.08
CA MET A 158 -11.07 -11.27 11.46
C MET A 158 -11.07 -12.69 10.84
N PRO A 159 -12.22 -13.40 10.83
CA PRO A 159 -12.30 -14.75 10.28
C PRO A 159 -11.80 -14.88 8.83
N THR A 160 -10.95 -15.88 8.58
CA THR A 160 -10.47 -16.24 7.24
C THR A 160 -11.16 -17.49 6.71
N SER A 161 -11.20 -17.64 5.38
CA SER A 161 -11.68 -18.85 4.70
C SER A 161 -10.53 -19.84 4.54
N GLN A 162 -10.85 -21.13 4.40
CA GLN A 162 -9.85 -22.18 4.12
C GLN A 162 -9.38 -22.18 2.66
N GLY A 163 -9.90 -21.26 1.83
CA GLY A 163 -9.54 -21.12 0.42
C GLY A 163 -8.19 -20.43 0.22
N GLY A 164 -7.86 -20.17 -1.04
CA GLY A 164 -6.55 -19.69 -1.46
C GLY A 164 -5.59 -20.84 -1.78
N GLU A 165 -4.50 -20.50 -2.46
CA GLU A 165 -3.49 -21.47 -2.91
C GLU A 165 -2.11 -21.09 -2.39
N GLY A 166 -1.24 -22.09 -2.29
CA GLY A 166 0.16 -21.91 -1.87
C GLY A 166 0.27 -21.14 -0.55
N PRO A 167 1.13 -20.11 -0.48
CA PRO A 167 1.33 -19.30 0.73
C PRO A 167 0.11 -18.51 1.21
N MET A 168 -0.95 -18.40 0.41
CA MET A 168 -2.18 -17.65 0.76
C MET A 168 -3.30 -18.54 1.32
N LYS A 169 -3.10 -19.85 1.33
CA LYS A 169 -4.10 -20.81 1.81
C LYS A 169 -4.48 -20.51 3.26
N GLY A 170 -5.77 -20.34 3.52
CA GLY A 170 -6.27 -20.07 4.87
C GLY A 170 -6.23 -18.59 5.29
N GLU A 171 -5.77 -17.68 4.43
CA GLU A 171 -5.52 -16.28 4.79
C GLU A 171 -6.51 -15.28 4.17
N THR A 172 -7.40 -15.75 3.28
CA THR A 172 -8.41 -14.90 2.65
C THR A 172 -9.48 -14.51 3.66
N LEU A 173 -9.77 -13.21 3.83
CA LEU A 173 -10.82 -12.74 4.73
C LEU A 173 -12.20 -13.22 4.24
N ARG A 174 -13.01 -13.80 5.13
CA ARG A 174 -14.39 -14.23 4.78
C ARG A 174 -15.26 -13.05 4.39
N ARG A 175 -15.01 -11.89 5.02
CA ARG A 175 -15.64 -10.61 4.71
C ARG A 175 -14.53 -9.59 4.53
N PRO A 176 -14.15 -9.26 3.29
CA PRO A 176 -13.16 -8.22 3.02
C PRO A 176 -13.56 -6.90 3.69
N VAL A 177 -12.59 -6.16 4.21
CA VAL A 177 -12.83 -4.86 4.86
C VAL A 177 -12.68 -3.77 3.82
N SER A 178 -13.79 -3.15 3.44
CA SER A 178 -13.81 -2.11 2.41
C SER A 178 -12.94 -0.92 2.80
N ILE A 179 -12.12 -0.48 1.86
CA ILE A 179 -11.50 0.85 1.84
C ILE A 179 -12.53 1.75 1.15
N VAL A 180 -13.35 2.43 1.95
CA VAL A 180 -14.41 3.33 1.47
C VAL A 180 -13.78 4.46 0.67
N ARG A 181 -12.71 5.05 1.20
CA ARG A 181 -11.98 6.13 0.56
C ARG A 181 -10.52 6.14 0.99
N ALA A 182 -9.61 6.49 0.08
CA ALA A 182 -8.24 6.86 0.42
C ALA A 182 -8.01 8.33 0.11
N VAL A 183 -7.54 9.11 1.09
CA VAL A 183 -7.41 10.58 0.96
C VAL A 183 -6.06 11.04 1.48
N ARG A 184 -5.31 11.74 0.64
CA ARG A 184 -4.13 12.48 1.03
C ARG A 184 -4.50 13.58 2.02
N LEU A 185 -3.75 13.71 3.11
CA LEU A 185 -3.95 14.74 4.14
C LEU A 185 -2.97 15.91 4.03
N ASP A 186 -1.82 15.69 3.38
CA ASP A 186 -0.73 16.67 3.25
C ASP A 186 -0.24 16.79 1.80
N GLY A 187 0.34 17.93 1.45
CA GLY A 187 0.87 18.18 0.11
C GLY A 187 -0.23 18.39 -0.93
N THR A 188 0.17 18.40 -2.19
CA THR A 188 -0.73 18.66 -3.33
C THR A 188 -1.07 17.34 -4.03
N PRO A 189 -2.35 17.02 -4.26
CA PRO A 189 -2.71 15.87 -5.09
C PRO A 189 -2.23 16.03 -6.53
N HIS A 190 -1.72 14.95 -7.11
CA HIS A 190 -1.28 14.90 -8.52
C HIS A 190 -2.02 13.77 -9.27
N PRO A 191 -3.31 13.94 -9.62
CA PRO A 191 -4.04 12.94 -10.39
C PRO A 191 -3.39 12.71 -11.76
N THR A 192 -3.35 11.46 -12.20
CA THR A 192 -2.68 11.07 -13.45
C THR A 192 -3.46 11.47 -14.70
N GLY A 193 -4.74 11.83 -14.55
CA GLY A 193 -5.66 12.09 -15.67
C GLY A 193 -6.07 10.84 -16.46
N ARG A 194 -5.59 9.65 -16.09
CA ARG A 194 -5.95 8.42 -16.78
C ARG A 194 -7.40 8.02 -16.53
N VAL A 195 -8.04 7.52 -17.58
CA VAL A 195 -9.43 7.07 -17.55
C VAL A 195 -9.66 6.04 -16.43
N LYS A 196 -10.73 6.26 -15.68
CA LYS A 196 -11.19 5.36 -14.61
C LYS A 196 -12.22 4.38 -15.18
N VAL A 197 -11.74 3.39 -15.93
CA VAL A 197 -12.60 2.49 -16.75
C VAL A 197 -13.72 1.83 -15.95
N TRP A 198 -13.51 1.51 -14.67
CA TRP A 198 -14.53 0.92 -13.80
C TRP A 198 -15.71 1.87 -13.49
N GLN A 199 -15.57 3.17 -13.70
CA GLN A 199 -16.64 4.16 -13.56
C GLN A 199 -17.49 4.29 -14.82
N LEU A 200 -16.97 3.87 -15.97
CA LEU A 200 -17.66 3.90 -17.26
C LEU A 200 -18.55 2.67 -17.48
N LEU A 201 -18.31 1.60 -16.71
CA LEU A 201 -19.05 0.36 -16.80
C LEU A 201 -20.26 0.39 -15.84
N PRO A 202 -21.40 -0.20 -16.21
CA PRO A 202 -22.53 -0.34 -15.30
C PRO A 202 -22.09 -1.06 -14.01
N ARG A 203 -22.55 -0.58 -12.86
CA ARG A 203 -22.42 -1.34 -11.61
C ARG A 203 -23.31 -2.58 -11.74
N LYS A 204 -22.69 -3.76 -11.75
CA LYS A 204 -23.41 -5.03 -11.66
C LYS A 204 -24.04 -5.20 -10.29
#